data_AF-A0A521PCP0-F1
#
_entry.id   AF-A0A521PCP0-F1
#
_cell.length_a   1.000
_cell.length_b   1.000
_cell.length_c   1.000
_cell.angle_alpha   90.00
_cell.angle_beta   90.00
_cell.angle_gamma   90.00
#
_symmetry.space_group_name_H-M   'P 1'
#
loop_
_entity.id
_entity.type
_entity.pdbx_description
1 polymer ?
#
loop_
_entity_poly.entity_id
_entity_poly.type
_entity_poly.pdbx_seq_one_letter_code
_entity_poly.pdbx_strand_id
1 'polypeptide(L)'
;MPSGVAYNHETVILDGETFSDCEFRDCRLVYSGGETPVFQNCQFHGCEWKQDDAAARTLAYLKAVWNAGGKPTVQALIKDITVAR
;
A
#
# COMPACT_ATOMS: atom_id res chain seq x y z
N MET A 1 -11.32 9.65 8.85
CA MET A 1 -10.30 10.70 8.63
C MET A 1 -9.59 11.10 9.91
N PRO A 2 -8.50 10.41 10.28
CA PRO A 2 -7.61 10.79 11.37
C PRO A 2 -6.77 12.02 11.02
N SER A 3 -6.49 12.87 12.02
CA SER A 3 -5.62 14.04 11.86
C SER A 3 -4.75 14.25 13.10
N GLY A 4 -3.43 14.48 12.90
CA GLY A 4 -2.47 14.73 13.98
C GLY A 4 -2.17 13.52 14.89
N VAL A 5 -2.49 12.31 14.43
CA VAL A 5 -2.37 11.08 15.23
C VAL A 5 -0.99 10.45 15.05
N ALA A 6 -0.38 9.99 16.15
CA ALA A 6 0.83 9.19 16.15
C ALA A 6 0.51 7.70 16.43
N TYR A 7 0.72 6.84 15.45
CA TYR A 7 0.56 5.39 15.53
C TYR A 7 1.92 4.73 15.81
N ASN A 8 1.98 3.81 16.78
CA ASN A 8 3.24 3.20 17.21
C ASN A 8 3.11 1.68 17.45
N HIS A 9 3.81 0.85 16.66
CA HIS A 9 3.78 -0.62 16.77
C HIS A 9 2.38 -1.24 16.57
N GLU A 10 1.52 -0.56 15.82
CA GLU A 10 0.13 -0.96 15.61
C GLU A 10 -0.12 -1.51 14.20
N THR A 11 -1.19 -2.28 14.05
CA THR A 11 -1.74 -2.62 12.73
C THR A 11 -2.79 -1.58 12.35
N VAL A 12 -2.57 -0.88 11.23
CA VAL A 12 -3.46 0.17 10.74
C VAL A 12 -4.12 -0.29 9.44
N ILE A 13 -5.44 -0.31 9.40
CA ILE A 13 -6.22 -0.59 8.19
C ILE A 13 -6.31 0.70 7.36
N LEU A 14 -6.00 0.60 6.07
CA LEU A 14 -5.88 1.76 5.19
C LEU A 14 -7.11 1.99 4.31
N ASP A 15 -7.85 0.93 3.97
CA ASP A 15 -8.91 0.99 2.97
C ASP A 15 -9.95 2.09 3.28
N GLY A 16 -10.13 3.05 2.35
CA GLY A 16 -11.09 4.15 2.45
C GLY A 16 -10.73 5.28 3.42
N GLU A 17 -9.58 5.21 4.09
CA GLU A 17 -9.20 6.24 5.05
C GLU A 17 -8.42 7.39 4.41
N THR A 18 -8.64 8.58 4.96
CA THR A 18 -7.81 9.76 4.69
C THR A 18 -7.06 10.12 5.98
N PHE A 19 -5.74 10.15 5.92
CA PHE A 19 -4.88 10.53 7.04
C PHE A 19 -4.21 11.87 6.74
N SER A 20 -4.27 12.80 7.69
CA SER A 20 -3.67 14.13 7.57
C SER A 20 -2.74 14.45 8.74
N ASP A 21 -1.52 14.90 8.47
CA ASP A 21 -0.53 15.28 9.49
C ASP A 21 -0.28 14.18 10.55
N CYS A 22 -0.39 12.91 10.14
CA CYS A 22 -0.21 11.75 11.00
C CYS A 22 1.23 11.21 10.92
N GLU A 23 1.66 10.53 11.98
CA GLU A 23 2.93 9.84 12.03
C GLU A 23 2.73 8.34 12.31
N PHE A 24 3.42 7.50 11.56
CA PHE A 24 3.40 6.04 11.72
C PHE A 24 4.81 5.54 12.02
N ARG A 25 4.99 4.86 13.15
CA ARG A 25 6.28 4.29 13.58
C ARG A 25 6.15 2.80 13.85
N ASP A 26 6.97 2.02 13.15
CA ASP A 26 7.06 0.57 13.29
C ASP A 26 5.68 -0.14 13.17
N CYS A 27 4.78 0.45 12.37
CA CYS A 27 3.43 -0.02 12.15
C CYS A 27 3.35 -1.03 11.01
N ARG A 28 2.32 -1.87 11.06
CA ARG A 28 1.89 -2.70 9.92
C ARG A 28 0.71 -2.05 9.23
N LEU A 29 0.91 -1.55 8.02
CA LEU A 29 -0.10 -0.83 7.25
C LEU A 29 -0.77 -1.81 6.28
N VAL A 30 -2.07 -2.05 6.44
CA VAL A 30 -2.81 -3.08 5.71
C VAL A 30 -3.74 -2.46 4.69
N TYR A 31 -3.53 -2.78 3.41
CA TYR A 31 -4.44 -2.47 2.31
C TYR A 31 -5.05 -3.77 1.78
N SER A 32 -6.37 -3.90 1.82
CA SER A 32 -7.10 -5.13 1.49
C SER A 32 -7.65 -5.11 0.06
N GLY A 33 -7.50 -4.01 -0.67
CA GLY A 33 -8.01 -3.85 -2.04
C GLY A 33 -9.38 -3.17 -2.12
N GLY A 34 -9.76 -2.44 -1.08
CA GLY A 34 -10.89 -1.53 -1.07
C GLY A 34 -10.53 -0.17 -1.67
N GLU A 35 -11.23 0.89 -1.22
CA GLU A 35 -10.97 2.25 -1.67
C GLU A 35 -9.55 2.70 -1.31
N THR A 36 -8.88 3.39 -2.24
CA THR A 36 -7.48 3.79 -2.09
C THR A 36 -7.34 4.80 -0.93
N PRO A 37 -6.41 4.58 0.03
CA PRO A 37 -6.15 5.54 1.10
C PRO A 37 -5.59 6.86 0.54
N VAL A 38 -5.87 7.94 1.26
CA VAL A 38 -5.27 9.24 1.00
C VAL A 38 -4.36 9.62 2.16
N PHE A 39 -3.12 10.00 1.86
CA PHE A 39 -2.15 10.46 2.85
C PHE A 39 -1.76 11.91 2.56
N GLN A 40 -1.92 12.80 3.53
CA GLN A 40 -1.60 14.21 3.44
C GLN A 40 -0.63 14.56 4.57
N ASN A 41 0.55 15.08 4.23
CA ASN A 41 1.59 15.47 5.20
C ASN A 41 1.93 14.37 6.24
N CYS A 42 1.78 13.11 5.90
CA CYS A 42 2.05 12.00 6.81
C CYS A 42 3.52 11.58 6.76
N GLN A 43 4.03 11.08 7.88
CA GLN A 43 5.38 10.54 7.99
C GLN A 43 5.33 9.05 8.35
N PHE A 44 6.21 8.26 7.73
CA PHE A 44 6.27 6.82 7.92
C PHE A 44 7.71 6.41 8.26
N HIS A 45 7.88 5.76 9.41
CA HIS A 45 9.16 5.30 9.92
C HIS A 45 9.09 3.81 10.23
N GLY A 46 9.93 3.00 9.57
CA GLY A 46 10.03 1.56 9.89
C GLY A 46 8.77 0.73 9.61
N CYS A 47 7.80 1.24 8.85
CA CYS A 47 6.52 0.56 8.66
C CYS A 47 6.60 -0.60 7.66
N GLU A 48 5.93 -1.71 7.98
CA GLU A 48 5.66 -2.81 7.06
C GLU A 48 4.41 -2.50 6.23
N TRP A 49 4.52 -2.65 4.92
CA TRP A 49 3.37 -2.52 4.00
C TRP A 49 2.83 -3.89 3.65
N LYS A 50 1.57 -4.14 4.02
CA LYS A 50 0.92 -5.43 3.82
C LYS A 50 -0.28 -5.29 2.89
N GLN A 51 -0.34 -6.16 1.88
CA GLN A 51 -1.52 -6.36 1.06
C GLN A 51 -2.27 -7.59 1.56
N ASP A 52 -3.57 -7.45 1.80
CA ASP A 52 -4.48 -8.53 2.17
C ASP A 52 -5.63 -8.66 1.15
N ASP A 53 -6.45 -9.68 1.33
CA ASP A 53 -7.67 -9.95 0.56
C ASP A 53 -7.52 -9.74 -0.98
N ALA A 54 -8.24 -8.78 -1.56
CA ALA A 54 -8.23 -8.52 -3.00
C ALA A 54 -6.87 -7.99 -3.47
N ALA A 55 -6.22 -7.14 -2.68
CA ALA A 55 -4.87 -6.66 -2.98
C ALA A 55 -3.86 -7.81 -3.01
N ALA A 56 -3.94 -8.74 -2.04
CA ALA A 56 -3.09 -9.93 -2.02
C ALA A 56 -3.32 -10.84 -3.25
N ARG A 57 -4.58 -11.00 -3.69
CA ARG A 57 -4.90 -11.75 -4.92
C ARG A 57 -4.27 -11.13 -6.16
N THR A 58 -4.24 -9.81 -6.26
CA THR A 58 -3.57 -9.11 -7.37
C THR A 58 -2.07 -9.43 -7.39
N LEU A 59 -1.39 -9.41 -6.25
CA LEU A 59 0.03 -9.80 -6.18
C LEU A 59 0.26 -11.26 -6.56
N ALA A 60 -0.63 -12.17 -6.12
CA ALA A 60 -0.57 -13.57 -6.51
C ALA A 60 -0.73 -13.75 -8.03
N TYR A 61 -1.65 -13.01 -8.64
CA TYR A 61 -1.83 -12.98 -10.09
C TYR A 61 -0.58 -12.48 -10.83
N LEU A 62 0.00 -11.34 -10.41
CA LEU A 62 1.22 -10.80 -11.03
C LEU A 62 2.39 -11.78 -10.92
N LYS A 63 2.50 -12.50 -9.80
CA LYS A 63 3.50 -13.56 -9.62
C LYS A 63 3.27 -14.74 -10.58
N ALA A 64 2.02 -15.14 -10.81
CA ALA A 64 1.70 -16.18 -11.78
C ALA A 64 2.07 -15.75 -13.22
N VAL A 65 1.72 -14.52 -13.61
CA VAL A 65 2.08 -13.94 -14.93
C VAL A 65 3.60 -13.90 -15.11
N TRP A 66 4.34 -13.46 -14.10
CA TRP A 66 5.80 -13.45 -14.12
C TRP A 66 6.38 -14.84 -14.42
N ASN A 67 5.91 -15.86 -13.68
CA ASN A 67 6.39 -17.23 -13.82
C ASN A 67 6.01 -17.87 -15.15
N ALA A 68 4.95 -17.39 -15.81
CA ALA A 68 4.53 -17.82 -17.14
C ALA A 68 5.34 -17.14 -18.28
N GLY A 69 6.38 -16.37 -17.96
CA GLY A 69 7.21 -15.65 -18.95
C GLY A 69 6.77 -14.20 -19.21
N GLY A 70 5.72 -13.72 -18.53
CA GLY A 70 5.17 -12.36 -18.68
C GLY A 70 5.96 -11.26 -17.96
N LYS A 71 7.26 -11.45 -17.73
CA LYS A 71 8.12 -10.46 -17.04
C LYS A 71 8.01 -9.04 -17.64
N PRO A 72 8.08 -8.83 -18.97
CA PRO A 72 7.94 -7.49 -19.55
C PRO A 72 6.59 -6.84 -19.23
N THR A 73 5.51 -7.63 -19.19
CA THR A 73 4.16 -7.16 -18.85
C THR A 73 4.08 -6.68 -17.41
N VAL A 74 4.59 -7.47 -16.45
CA VAL A 74 4.62 -7.08 -15.03
C VAL A 74 5.47 -5.82 -14.83
N GLN A 75 6.62 -5.73 -15.51
CA GLN A 75 7.47 -4.54 -15.44
C GLN A 75 6.81 -3.29 -16.03
N ALA A 76 6.05 -3.43 -17.11
CA ALA A 76 5.29 -2.33 -17.69
C ALA A 76 4.22 -1.80 -16.72
N LEU A 77 3.48 -2.69 -16.06
CA LEU A 77 2.48 -2.31 -15.06
C LEU A 77 3.11 -1.54 -13.88
N ILE A 78 4.28 -1.97 -13.40
CA ILE A 78 5.02 -1.25 -12.35
C ILE A 78 5.53 0.10 -12.86
N LYS A 79 5.95 0.17 -14.12
CA LYS A 79 6.39 1.42 -14.74
C LYS A 79 5.24 2.44 -14.78
N ASP A 80 4.03 2.01 -15.10
CA ASP A 80 2.87 2.89 -15.21
C ASP A 80 2.52 3.58 -13.87
N ILE A 81 2.81 2.96 -12.73
CA ILE A 81 2.58 3.53 -11.39
C ILE A 81 3.79 4.27 -10.80
N THR A 82 4.96 4.19 -11.44
CA THR A 82 6.19 4.88 -10.99
C THR A 82 6.57 6.07 -11.86
N VAL A 83 5.98 6.21 -13.04
CA VAL A 83 6.09 7.44 -13.83
C VAL A 83 5.33 8.54 -13.08
N ALA A 84 6.08 9.42 -12.41
CA ALA A 84 5.54 10.64 -11.83
C ALA A 84 4.76 11.40 -12.91
N ARG A 85 3.50 11.74 -12.62
CA ARG A 85 2.77 12.77 -13.34
C ARG A 85 3.13 14.13 -12.79
#